data_AF-A0A2A5M8K2-F1
#
_entry.id   AF-A0A2A5M8K2-F1
#
_cell.length_a   1.000
_cell.length_b   1.000
_cell.length_c   1.000
_cell.angle_alpha   90.00
_cell.angle_beta   90.00
_cell.angle_gamma   90.00
#
_symmetry.space_group_name_H-M   'P 1'
#
loop_
_entity.id
_entity.type
_entity.pdbx_description
1 polymer ?
#
loop_
_entity_poly.entity_id
_entity_poly.type
_entity_poly.pdbx_seq_one_letter_code
_entity_poly.pdbx_strand_id
1 'polypeptide(L)'
;MKYPLDCEENFEKSFLFWLAKYVKFKLNSLSNKELKNPQALAEVNFALAKGVKNIEELDALAKKARNAGLSGINTYFNPLKKVFEYLNFYKLYSLKQIDEELIVEVLASITGALSDASKKNYRIAVINFFDFLDKQNEEDEKAHIFNINLKNWAGI
;
A
#
# COMPACT_ATOMS: atom_id res chain seq x y z
N MET A 1 5.71 8.81 -12.75
CA MET A 1 7.15 8.93 -12.46
C MET A 1 7.57 7.61 -11.88
N LYS A 2 8.59 6.98 -12.47
CA LYS A 2 9.13 5.73 -11.96
C LYS A 2 10.27 6.00 -10.99
N TYR A 3 10.54 5.06 -10.09
CA TYR A 3 11.57 5.17 -9.06
C TYR A 3 12.28 3.83 -8.87
N PRO A 4 13.55 3.81 -8.41
CA PRO A 4 14.17 2.59 -7.93
C PRO A 4 13.31 1.92 -6.85
N LEU A 5 13.32 0.60 -6.79
CA LEU A 5 12.50 -0.13 -5.82
C LEU A 5 12.97 0.18 -4.38
N ASP A 6 14.26 0.01 -4.12
CA ASP A 6 14.90 0.37 -2.86
C ASP A 6 15.44 1.81 -2.97
N CYS A 7 14.56 2.79 -2.86
CA CYS A 7 14.85 4.21 -3.12
C CYS A 7 15.24 5.04 -1.89
N GLU A 8 15.20 4.45 -0.71
CA GLU A 8 15.52 5.09 0.57
C GLU A 8 16.60 4.30 1.32
N GLU A 9 17.09 4.86 2.43
CA GLU A 9 18.25 4.31 3.17
C GLU A 9 18.07 2.89 3.73
N ASN A 10 16.82 2.41 3.83
CA ASN A 10 16.49 1.08 4.34
C ASN A 10 15.14 0.58 3.81
N PHE A 11 14.85 -0.68 4.10
CA PHE A 11 13.59 -1.34 3.74
C PHE A 11 12.35 -0.58 4.22
N GLU A 12 12.31 -0.21 5.51
CA GLU A 12 11.15 0.44 6.11
C GLU A 12 10.80 1.74 5.40
N LYS A 13 11.81 2.60 5.17
CA LYS A 13 11.62 3.88 4.48
C LYS A 13 11.24 3.69 3.01
N SER A 14 11.87 2.74 2.31
CA SER A 14 11.53 2.45 0.91
C SER A 14 10.09 1.93 0.80
N PHE A 15 9.67 1.08 1.72
CA PHE A 15 8.30 0.57 1.74
C PHE A 15 7.29 1.68 2.08
N LEU A 16 7.59 2.53 3.06
CA LEU A 16 6.76 3.69 3.40
C LEU A 16 6.62 4.66 2.21
N PHE A 17 7.72 4.92 1.49
CA PHE A 17 7.70 5.71 0.26
C PHE A 17 6.69 5.15 -0.74
N TRP A 18 6.75 3.84 -1.01
CA TRP A 18 5.86 3.19 -1.97
C TRP A 18 4.40 3.20 -1.51
N LEU A 19 4.14 3.00 -0.21
CA LEU A 19 2.78 3.13 0.33
C LEU A 19 2.23 4.53 0.15
N ALA A 20 3.03 5.57 0.39
CA ALA A 20 2.61 6.95 0.18
C ALA A 20 2.30 7.24 -1.30
N LYS A 21 3.13 6.75 -2.22
CA LYS A 21 2.87 6.85 -3.67
C LYS A 21 1.60 6.12 -4.08
N TYR A 22 1.38 4.92 -3.55
CA TYR A 22 0.19 4.14 -3.83
C TYR A 22 -1.09 4.79 -3.28
N VAL A 23 -1.06 5.32 -2.05
CA VAL A 23 -2.18 6.08 -1.47
C VAL A 23 -2.50 7.27 -2.36
N LYS A 24 -1.49 8.05 -2.78
CA LYS A 24 -1.68 9.17 -3.72
C LYS A 24 -2.30 8.72 -5.04
N PHE A 25 -1.81 7.61 -5.61
CA PHE A 25 -2.38 7.03 -6.84
C PHE A 25 -3.86 6.67 -6.66
N LYS A 26 -4.21 5.96 -5.58
CA LYS A 26 -5.59 5.58 -5.29
C LYS A 26 -6.50 6.78 -5.04
N LEU A 27 -6.04 7.80 -4.33
CA LEU A 27 -6.83 9.02 -4.11
C LEU A 27 -7.17 9.75 -5.43
N ASN A 28 -6.33 9.62 -6.46
CA ASN A 28 -6.58 10.20 -7.77
C ASN A 28 -7.38 9.29 -8.72
N SER A 29 -7.50 7.98 -8.42
CA SER A 29 -8.20 7.01 -9.27
C SER A 29 -9.56 6.56 -8.72
N LEU A 30 -9.77 6.67 -7.41
CA LEU A 30 -11.02 6.29 -6.77
C LEU A 30 -12.14 7.28 -7.10
N SER A 31 -13.39 6.80 -7.04
CA SER A 31 -14.57 7.64 -7.20
C SER A 31 -14.57 8.78 -6.19
N ASN A 32 -14.70 10.00 -6.68
CA ASN A 32 -14.81 11.23 -5.90
C ASN A 32 -16.25 11.75 -5.81
N LYS A 33 -17.26 10.94 -6.19
CA LYS A 33 -18.68 11.34 -6.18
C LYS A 33 -19.18 11.84 -4.82
N GLU A 34 -18.61 11.33 -3.74
CA GLU A 34 -18.97 11.73 -2.36
C GLU A 34 -18.01 12.78 -1.76
N LEU A 35 -17.12 13.38 -2.56
CA LEU A 35 -16.19 14.40 -2.10
C LEU A 35 -16.94 15.65 -1.63
N LYS A 36 -16.88 15.92 -0.33
CA LYS A 36 -17.52 17.08 0.32
C LYS A 36 -16.55 18.23 0.53
N ASN A 37 -15.25 17.94 0.64
CA ASN A 37 -14.23 18.95 0.91
C ASN A 37 -13.04 18.80 -0.06
N PRO A 38 -13.11 19.42 -1.25
CA PRO A 38 -12.03 19.39 -2.25
C PRO A 38 -10.71 19.97 -1.73
N GLN A 39 -10.77 21.01 -0.90
CA GLN A 39 -9.60 21.65 -0.31
C GLN A 39 -8.83 20.68 0.60
N ALA A 40 -9.54 19.91 1.43
CA ALA A 40 -8.90 18.91 2.29
C ALA A 40 -8.20 17.81 1.48
N LEU A 41 -8.77 17.40 0.34
CA LEU A 41 -8.12 16.45 -0.57
C LEU A 41 -6.86 17.06 -1.21
N ALA A 42 -6.92 18.33 -1.63
CA ALA A 42 -5.77 19.04 -2.18
C ALA A 42 -4.61 19.14 -1.16
N GLU A 43 -4.92 19.44 0.10
CA GLU A 43 -3.93 19.45 1.19
C GLU A 43 -3.31 18.07 1.43
N VAL A 44 -4.11 17.00 1.40
CA VAL A 44 -3.59 15.62 1.51
C VAL A 44 -2.66 15.31 0.34
N ASN A 45 -3.06 15.62 -0.90
CA ASN A 45 -2.24 15.41 -2.08
C ASN A 45 -0.92 16.19 -2.05
N PHE A 46 -0.96 17.41 -1.53
CA PHE A 46 0.22 18.25 -1.32
C PHE A 46 1.15 17.66 -0.25
N ALA A 47 0.61 17.21 0.89
CA ALA A 47 1.40 16.55 1.93
C ALA A 47 2.07 15.26 1.40
N LEU A 48 1.32 14.41 0.70
CA LEU A 48 1.85 13.20 0.06
C LEU A 48 2.92 13.51 -1.01
N ALA A 49 2.87 14.69 -1.65
CA ALA A 49 3.90 15.11 -2.59
C ALA A 49 5.21 15.49 -1.89
N LYS A 50 5.15 15.97 -0.65
CA LYS A 50 6.32 16.31 0.17
C LYS A 50 6.95 15.10 0.87
N GLY A 51 6.26 13.96 0.88
CA GLY A 51 6.67 12.77 1.62
C GLY A 51 6.08 12.72 3.02
N VAL A 52 6.12 11.54 3.62
CA VAL A 52 5.63 11.25 4.98
C VAL A 52 6.78 10.71 5.81
N LYS A 53 6.80 11.01 7.11
CA LYS A 53 7.90 10.65 8.01
C LYS A 53 7.76 9.24 8.59
N ASN A 54 6.53 8.80 8.79
CA ASN A 54 6.20 7.51 9.39
C ASN A 54 4.81 7.05 8.96
N ILE A 55 4.46 5.82 9.34
CA ILE A 55 3.19 5.19 8.98
C ILE A 55 1.99 5.87 9.68
N GLU A 56 2.18 6.49 10.84
CA GLU A 56 1.16 7.24 11.57
C GLU A 56 0.73 8.49 10.80
N GLU A 57 1.68 9.22 10.22
CA GLU A 57 1.41 10.38 9.38
C GLU A 57 0.64 9.97 8.12
N LEU A 58 1.04 8.87 7.48
CA LEU A 58 0.33 8.35 6.31
C LEU A 58 -1.11 7.90 6.67
N ASP A 59 -1.31 7.27 7.82
CA ASP A 59 -2.62 6.89 8.34
C ASP A 59 -3.51 8.10 8.62
N ALA A 60 -2.96 9.15 9.22
CA ALA A 60 -3.67 10.41 9.43
C ALA A 60 -4.13 11.05 8.10
N LEU A 61 -3.27 11.04 7.08
CA LEU A 61 -3.59 11.55 5.75
C LEU A 61 -4.67 10.71 5.05
N ALA A 62 -4.59 9.38 5.12
CA ALA A 62 -5.62 8.49 4.58
C ALA A 62 -6.98 8.71 5.26
N LYS A 63 -7.00 8.85 6.59
CA LYS A 63 -8.21 9.20 7.36
C LYS A 63 -8.77 10.57 6.98
N LYS A 64 -7.92 11.56 6.79
CA LYS A 64 -8.33 12.91 6.35
C LYS A 64 -9.00 12.86 4.97
N ALA A 65 -8.42 12.13 4.02
CA ALA A 65 -9.02 11.96 2.69
C ALA A 65 -10.36 11.21 2.75
N ARG A 66 -10.45 10.14 3.56
CA ARG A 66 -11.70 9.42 3.80
C ARG A 66 -12.79 10.36 4.33
N ASN A 67 -12.48 11.16 5.34
CA ASN A 67 -13.41 12.10 5.96
C ASN A 67 -13.80 13.24 5.01
N ALA A 68 -12.95 13.58 4.04
CA ALA A 68 -13.28 14.51 2.96
C ALA A 68 -14.27 13.91 1.94
N GLY A 69 -14.47 12.59 1.92
CA GLY A 69 -15.42 11.89 1.04
C GLY A 69 -14.82 10.79 0.18
N LEU A 70 -13.51 10.49 0.31
CA LEU A 70 -12.85 9.41 -0.44
C LEU A 70 -12.90 8.10 0.35
N SER A 71 -14.10 7.62 0.67
CA SER A 71 -14.34 6.50 1.59
C SER A 71 -13.59 5.22 1.19
N GLY A 72 -13.45 4.95 -0.11
CA GLY A 72 -12.80 3.75 -0.64
C GLY A 72 -11.33 3.60 -0.28
N ILE A 73 -10.62 4.66 0.11
CA ILE A 73 -9.17 4.58 0.43
C ILE A 73 -8.88 3.62 1.57
N ASN A 74 -9.78 3.51 2.55
CA ASN A 74 -9.60 2.66 3.72
C ASN A 74 -9.54 1.16 3.38
N THR A 75 -10.28 0.74 2.37
CA THR A 75 -10.30 -0.67 1.92
C THR A 75 -8.94 -1.10 1.37
N TYR A 76 -8.14 -0.14 0.87
CA TYR A 76 -6.79 -0.39 0.37
C TYR A 76 -5.73 -0.13 1.43
N PHE A 77 -5.79 1.02 2.10
CA PHE A 77 -4.71 1.44 3.01
C PHE A 77 -4.65 0.60 4.29
N ASN A 78 -5.78 0.28 4.92
CA ASN A 78 -5.77 -0.41 6.21
C ASN A 78 -5.13 -1.81 6.13
N PRO A 79 -5.46 -2.66 5.13
CA PRO A 79 -4.72 -3.91 4.93
C PRO A 79 -3.22 -3.71 4.75
N LEU A 80 -2.82 -2.76 3.90
CA LEU A 80 -1.42 -2.53 3.57
C LEU A 80 -0.62 -1.99 4.76
N LYS A 81 -1.25 -1.16 5.61
CA LYS A 81 -0.65 -0.74 6.88
C LYS A 81 -0.31 -1.95 7.77
N LYS A 82 -1.21 -2.95 7.84
CA LYS A 82 -0.96 -4.17 8.62
C LYS A 82 0.15 -5.03 8.01
N VAL A 83 0.18 -5.14 6.69
CA VAL A 83 1.28 -5.81 5.95
C VAL A 83 2.61 -5.11 6.20
N PHE A 84 2.65 -3.77 6.17
CA PHE A 84 3.84 -2.98 6.49
C PHE A 84 4.36 -3.24 7.91
N GLU A 85 3.48 -3.18 8.91
CA GLU A 85 3.82 -3.46 10.30
C GLU A 85 4.45 -4.87 10.45
N TYR A 86 3.86 -5.87 9.80
CA TYR A 86 4.35 -7.25 9.87
C TYR A 86 5.64 -7.47 9.07
N LEU A 87 5.79 -6.93 7.86
CA LEU A 87 7.02 -7.12 7.09
C LEU A 87 8.23 -6.45 7.75
N ASN A 88 8.04 -5.33 8.47
CA ASN A 88 9.12 -4.73 9.26
C ASN A 88 9.57 -5.61 10.44
N PHE A 89 8.71 -6.49 10.96
CA PHE A 89 9.11 -7.47 11.97
C PHE A 89 10.12 -8.50 11.44
N TYR A 90 10.07 -8.85 10.15
CA TYR A 90 11.02 -9.77 9.51
C TYR A 90 12.41 -9.16 9.26
N LYS A 91 12.59 -7.85 9.50
CA LYS A 91 13.87 -7.12 9.34
C LYS A 91 14.53 -7.36 7.97
N LEU A 92 13.72 -7.31 6.92
CA LEU A 92 14.20 -7.37 5.55
C LEU A 92 15.16 -6.20 5.26
N TYR A 93 16.13 -6.43 4.38
CA TYR A 93 17.07 -5.40 3.94
C TYR A 93 16.70 -4.81 2.58
N SER A 94 15.84 -5.47 1.80
CA SER A 94 15.37 -5.00 0.49
C SER A 94 13.95 -5.44 0.23
N LEU A 95 13.18 -4.61 -0.48
CA LEU A 95 11.84 -4.97 -0.96
C LEU A 95 11.87 -6.17 -1.90
N LYS A 96 13.00 -6.43 -2.59
CA LYS A 96 13.19 -7.58 -3.50
C LYS A 96 13.10 -8.94 -2.80
N GLN A 97 13.16 -8.97 -1.46
CA GLN A 97 13.01 -10.19 -0.68
C GLN A 97 11.55 -10.60 -0.48
N ILE A 98 10.59 -9.75 -0.85
CA ILE A 98 9.18 -10.08 -0.74
C ILE A 98 8.80 -10.95 -1.94
N ASP A 99 8.34 -12.16 -1.66
CA ASP A 99 7.74 -13.06 -2.64
C ASP A 99 6.31 -13.47 -2.23
N GLU A 100 5.69 -14.31 -3.05
CA GLU A 100 4.31 -14.77 -2.79
C GLU A 100 4.20 -15.62 -1.52
N GLU A 101 5.23 -16.40 -1.17
CA GLU A 101 5.25 -17.24 0.03
C GLU A 101 5.23 -16.38 1.30
N LEU A 102 6.10 -15.38 1.38
CA LEU A 102 6.15 -14.45 2.50
C LEU A 102 4.84 -13.68 2.66
N ILE A 103 4.24 -13.23 1.55
CA ILE A 103 2.95 -12.54 1.59
C ILE A 103 1.83 -13.47 2.07
N VAL A 104 1.82 -14.74 1.65
CA VAL A 104 0.86 -15.73 2.13
C VAL A 104 1.00 -15.95 3.64
N GLU A 105 2.23 -16.08 4.15
CA GLU A 105 2.53 -16.23 5.58
C GLU A 105 2.04 -15.02 6.40
N VAL A 106 2.39 -13.80 5.95
CA VAL A 106 1.96 -12.56 6.59
C VAL A 106 0.44 -12.45 6.59
N LEU A 107 -0.21 -12.72 5.46
CA LEU A 107 -1.65 -12.63 5.35
C LEU A 107 -2.36 -13.68 6.21
N ALA A 108 -1.85 -14.91 6.31
CA ALA A 108 -2.39 -15.93 7.22
C ALA A 108 -2.32 -15.46 8.69
N SER A 109 -1.21 -14.83 9.07
CA SER A 109 -0.98 -14.32 10.42
C SER A 109 -1.93 -13.17 10.79
N ILE A 110 -2.11 -12.19 9.89
CA ILE A 110 -2.87 -10.97 10.22
C ILE A 110 -4.38 -11.10 9.99
N THR A 111 -4.83 -12.14 9.27
CA THR A 111 -6.24 -12.29 8.89
C THR A 111 -6.93 -13.55 9.44
N GLY A 112 -6.23 -14.39 10.21
CA GLY A 112 -6.75 -15.69 10.66
C GLY A 112 -8.14 -15.65 11.29
N ALA A 113 -8.42 -14.64 12.13
CA ALA A 113 -9.70 -14.45 12.81
C ALA A 113 -10.72 -13.56 12.05
N LEU A 114 -10.39 -13.09 10.85
CA LEU A 114 -11.26 -12.21 10.08
C LEU A 114 -12.26 -12.99 9.23
N SER A 115 -13.39 -12.35 8.89
CA SER A 115 -14.37 -12.89 7.96
C SER A 115 -13.79 -13.05 6.55
N ASP A 116 -14.37 -13.95 5.74
CA ASP A 116 -13.94 -14.16 4.35
C ASP A 116 -14.04 -12.88 3.51
N ALA A 117 -15.06 -12.04 3.75
CA ALA A 117 -15.18 -10.74 3.11
C ALA A 117 -13.99 -9.82 3.44
N SER A 118 -13.54 -9.83 4.69
CA SER A 118 -12.38 -9.05 5.12
C SER A 118 -11.09 -9.62 4.51
N LYS A 119 -10.92 -10.94 4.50
CA LYS A 119 -9.79 -11.60 3.82
C LYS A 119 -9.73 -11.22 2.34
N LYS A 120 -10.86 -11.24 1.63
CA LYS A 120 -10.96 -10.78 0.23
C LYS A 120 -10.51 -9.33 0.05
N ASN A 121 -10.89 -8.43 0.97
CA ASN A 121 -10.42 -7.04 0.92
C ASN A 121 -8.89 -6.94 1.09
N TYR A 122 -8.30 -7.70 2.02
CA TYR A 122 -6.84 -7.75 2.19
C TYR A 122 -6.14 -8.27 0.94
N ARG A 123 -6.63 -9.39 0.38
CA ARG A 123 -6.13 -9.98 -0.87
C ARG A 123 -6.13 -8.96 -2.01
N ILE A 124 -7.26 -8.29 -2.25
CA ILE A 124 -7.40 -7.30 -3.33
C ILE A 124 -6.46 -6.12 -3.13
N ALA A 125 -6.33 -5.62 -1.90
CA ALA A 125 -5.44 -4.50 -1.58
C ALA A 125 -3.98 -4.85 -1.86
N VAL A 126 -3.54 -6.04 -1.42
CA VAL A 126 -2.18 -6.56 -1.63
C VAL A 126 -1.87 -6.75 -3.11
N ILE A 127 -2.71 -7.47 -3.85
CA ILE A 127 -2.52 -7.66 -5.31
C ILE A 127 -2.43 -6.30 -6.01
N ASN A 128 -3.35 -5.38 -5.73
CA ASN A 128 -3.34 -4.05 -6.35
C ASN A 128 -2.07 -3.26 -6.03
N PHE A 129 -1.51 -3.43 -4.84
CA PHE A 129 -0.30 -2.73 -4.43
C PHE A 129 0.93 -3.28 -5.15
N PHE A 130 1.10 -4.60 -5.21
CA PHE A 130 2.22 -5.19 -5.92
C PHE A 130 2.10 -5.00 -7.44
N ASP A 131 0.89 -5.05 -8.01
CA ASP A 131 0.64 -4.66 -9.42
C ASP A 131 1.04 -3.21 -9.70
N PHE A 132 0.86 -2.32 -8.72
CA PHE A 132 1.29 -0.93 -8.81
C PHE A 132 2.82 -0.83 -8.76
N LEU A 133 3.47 -1.57 -7.85
CA LEU A 133 4.93 -1.64 -7.79
C LEU A 133 5.52 -2.14 -9.10
N ASP A 134 5.05 -3.27 -9.64
CA ASP A 134 5.52 -3.86 -10.89
C ASP A 134 5.52 -2.86 -12.07
N LYS A 135 4.60 -1.90 -12.06
CA LYS A 135 4.45 -0.89 -13.12
C LYS A 135 5.25 0.39 -12.87
N GLN A 136 5.55 0.71 -11.61
CA GLN A 136 6.13 2.00 -11.22
C GLN A 136 7.58 1.90 -10.76
N ASN A 137 8.06 0.72 -10.39
CA ASN A 137 9.47 0.55 -10.06
C ASN A 137 10.30 0.40 -11.34
N GLU A 138 11.37 1.18 -11.45
CA GLU A 138 12.35 1.08 -12.53
C GLU A 138 13.69 1.65 -12.07
N GLU A 139 14.75 0.92 -12.35
CA GLU A 139 16.14 1.29 -12.13
C GLU A 139 16.93 0.81 -13.36
N ASP A 140 17.66 1.71 -14.02
CA ASP A 140 18.40 1.41 -15.25
C ASP A 140 17.56 0.68 -16.32
N GLU A 141 16.35 1.20 -16.59
CA GLU A 141 15.37 0.65 -17.55
C GLU A 141 14.86 -0.77 -17.21
N LYS A 142 15.16 -1.27 -16.00
CA LYS A 142 14.71 -2.58 -15.53
C LYS A 142 13.77 -2.43 -14.34
N ALA A 143 12.68 -3.18 -14.36
CA ALA A 143 11.76 -3.31 -13.23
C ALA A 143 12.00 -4.64 -12.52
N HIS A 144 11.94 -4.62 -11.20
CA HIS A 144 11.74 -5.84 -10.42
C HIS A 144 10.26 -6.23 -10.50
N ILE A 145 9.98 -7.50 -10.77
CA ILE A 145 8.63 -8.01 -10.93
C ILE A 145 8.32 -8.96 -9.78
N PHE A 146 7.37 -8.56 -8.94
CA PHE A 146 6.92 -9.35 -7.79
C PHE A 146 5.97 -10.48 -8.20
N ASN A 147 5.06 -10.21 -9.16
CA ASN A 147 4.08 -11.18 -9.66
C ASN A 147 3.24 -11.88 -8.54
N ILE A 148 2.79 -11.10 -7.55
CA ILE A 148 1.94 -11.58 -6.45
C ILE A 148 0.51 -11.82 -6.94
N ASN A 149 0.05 -13.08 -6.93
CA ASN A 149 -1.23 -13.46 -7.54
C ASN A 149 -2.30 -13.91 -6.52
N LEU A 150 -1.87 -14.50 -5.41
CA LEU A 150 -2.68 -15.04 -4.32
C LEU A 150 -3.86 -15.89 -4.80
N LYS A 151 -3.69 -16.72 -5.83
CA LYS A 151 -4.81 -17.45 -6.47
C LYS A 151 -5.48 -18.50 -5.58
N ASN A 152 -4.75 -19.07 -4.63
CA ASN A 152 -5.23 -20.16 -3.76
C ASN A 152 -5.13 -19.82 -2.27
N TRP A 153 -5.09 -18.52 -1.93
CA TRP A 153 -4.86 -18.10 -0.56
C TRP A 153 -6.12 -18.25 0.31
N ALA A 154 -5.97 -18.93 1.46
CA ALA A 154 -7.02 -19.20 2.45
C ALA A 154 -8.26 -19.97 1.92
N GLY A 155 -8.13 -20.70 0.80
CA GLY A 155 -9.25 -21.41 0.18
C GLY A 155 -10.30 -20.50 -0.46
N ILE A 156 -9.93 -19.25 -0.75
CA ILE A 156 -10.78 -18.18 -1.31
C ILE A 156 -10.35 -17.82 -2.73
#